data_AF-A0A7H8MZV1-F1
#
_entry.id   AF-A0A7H8MZV1-F1
#
_cell.length_a   1.000
_cell.length_b   1.000
_cell.length_c   1.000
_cell.angle_alpha   90.00
_cell.angle_beta   90.00
_cell.angle_gamma   90.00
#
_symmetry.space_group_name_H-M   'P 1'
#
loop_
_entity.id
_entity.type
_entity.pdbx_description
1 polymer ?
#
loop_
_entity_poly.entity_id
_entity_poly.type
_entity_poly.pdbx_seq_one_letter_code
_entity_poly.pdbx_strand_id
1 'polypeptide(L)'
;MSVWMPVAPCTPQACARHTGAVRSLIPALLRLLAGCAWTLLGVACAPPVRLLPAPARGWLVRRWARGVPRAFGVRVTVRVHPYDPGSGGHPYAPGSGGELVVANHISWLDIPLVASVLPGRMLAKSEVGRWPLLGRLAGLGSTLFIDRDRLRALPGAVDTVAAALRAGSRVVAFPEGSTWCGRGSGGVFRPAVFQAAIDAEVSVRPVRITYGTAGAVAFVGDDPLAASLWRVVRAAGLTAEVHVLAPIPAGARAFVPASGEPGRRTLARAARAAVVGTDLTATARAAADQTAVASDSANRPAASVHHWARSSPAAASSSRTSS
;
A
#
# COMPACT_ATOMS: atom_id res chain seq x y z
N MET A 1 -13.46 -22.32 -5.95
CA MET A 1 -12.73 -21.27 -5.18
C MET A 1 -11.92 -21.98 -4.12
N SER A 2 -10.59 -21.85 -4.14
CA SER A 2 -9.72 -22.55 -3.20
C SER A 2 -9.73 -21.84 -1.84
N VAL A 3 -10.19 -22.51 -0.79
CA VAL A 3 -10.30 -22.03 0.61
C VAL A 3 -8.97 -21.48 1.17
N TRP A 4 -7.86 -21.79 0.52
CA TRP A 4 -6.50 -21.43 0.91
C TRP A 4 -5.94 -20.15 0.27
N MET A 5 -6.68 -19.52 -0.65
CA MET A 5 -6.19 -18.30 -1.31
C MET A 5 -6.49 -17.03 -0.48
N PRO A 6 -5.51 -16.11 -0.31
CA PRO A 6 -5.81 -14.77 0.18
C PRO A 6 -6.72 -14.07 -0.82
N VAL A 7 -7.98 -13.91 -0.47
CA VAL A 7 -8.87 -12.96 -1.11
C VAL A 7 -9.09 -11.86 -0.09
N ALA A 8 -8.70 -10.63 -0.43
CA ALA A 8 -9.15 -9.50 0.35
C ALA A 8 -10.68 -9.50 0.33
N PRO A 9 -11.40 -9.26 1.44
CA PRO A 9 -12.86 -9.16 1.44
C PRO A 9 -13.38 -7.96 0.62
N CYS A 10 -12.49 -7.23 -0.06
CA CYS A 10 -12.77 -6.06 -0.86
C CYS A 10 -13.29 -6.44 -2.24
N THR A 11 -14.48 -5.96 -2.58
CA THR A 11 -15.05 -6.08 -3.93
C THR A 11 -15.08 -4.72 -4.63
N PRO A 12 -15.06 -4.67 -5.97
CA PRO A 12 -15.17 -3.41 -6.71
C PRO A 12 -16.42 -2.61 -6.32
N GLN A 13 -17.56 -3.28 -6.14
CA GLN A 13 -18.84 -2.65 -5.83
C GLN A 13 -18.82 -1.92 -4.48
N ALA A 14 -18.18 -2.53 -3.47
CA ALA A 14 -18.07 -1.96 -2.12
C ALA A 14 -16.94 -0.94 -2.00
N CYS A 15 -15.82 -1.16 -2.70
CA CYS A 15 -14.58 -0.46 -2.41
C CYS A 15 -14.15 0.53 -3.50
N ALA A 16 -14.43 0.26 -4.76
CA ALA A 16 -13.96 1.02 -5.91
C ALA A 16 -14.90 2.18 -6.29
N ARG A 17 -15.45 2.86 -5.28
CA ARG A 17 -16.26 4.07 -5.39
C ARG A 17 -15.58 5.23 -4.67
N HIS A 18 -15.63 6.41 -5.28
CA HIS A 18 -15.17 7.65 -4.66
C HIS A 18 -16.20 8.76 -4.83
N THR A 19 -16.28 9.65 -3.85
CA THR A 19 -17.12 10.85 -3.85
C THR A 19 -16.34 12.13 -4.13
N GLY A 20 -15.03 12.00 -4.39
CA GLY A 20 -14.17 13.14 -4.73
C GLY A 20 -14.45 13.72 -6.11
N ALA A 21 -13.87 14.89 -6.38
CA ALA A 21 -14.04 15.62 -7.63
C ALA A 21 -13.73 14.76 -8.87
N VAL A 22 -14.50 14.97 -9.94
CA VAL A 22 -14.41 14.20 -11.18
C VAL A 22 -13.99 15.11 -12.33
N ARG A 23 -13.02 14.67 -13.13
CA ARG A 23 -12.62 15.33 -14.37
C ARG A 23 -13.70 15.13 -15.45
N SER A 24 -13.84 16.14 -16.32
CA SER A 24 -14.60 15.99 -17.55
C SER A 24 -13.95 14.97 -18.50
N LEU A 25 -14.67 14.59 -19.55
CA LEU A 25 -14.28 13.49 -20.44
C LEU A 25 -12.95 13.75 -21.17
N ILE A 26 -12.78 14.94 -21.75
CA ILE A 26 -11.61 15.27 -22.57
C ILE A 26 -10.30 15.21 -21.76
N PRO A 27 -10.17 15.90 -20.60
CA PRO A 27 -8.96 15.79 -19.79
C PRO A 27 -8.67 14.35 -19.32
N ALA A 28 -9.71 13.56 -19.04
CA ALA A 28 -9.54 12.17 -18.62
C ALA A 28 -9.00 11.30 -19.75
N LEU A 29 -9.52 11.45 -20.97
CA LEU A 29 -9.00 10.77 -22.16
C LEU A 29 -7.55 11.16 -22.45
N LEU A 30 -7.21 12.45 -22.38
CA LEU A 30 -5.84 12.92 -22.57
C LEU A 30 -4.87 12.30 -21.54
N ARG A 31 -5.30 12.18 -20.27
CA ARG A 31 -4.50 11.51 -19.22
C ARG A 31 -4.37 10.01 -19.45
N LEU A 32 -5.41 9.37 -19.94
CA LEU A 32 -5.37 7.95 -20.29
C LEU A 32 -4.36 7.71 -21.43
N LEU A 33 -4.45 8.51 -22.49
CA LEU A 33 -3.52 8.44 -23.62
C LEU A 33 -2.08 8.74 -23.18
N ALA A 34 -1.86 9.79 -22.40
CA ALA A 34 -0.54 10.13 -21.88
C ALA A 34 0.04 9.03 -20.98
N GLY A 35 -0.77 8.47 -20.07
CA GLY A 35 -0.37 7.38 -19.17
C GLY A 35 0.00 6.11 -19.93
N CYS A 36 -0.84 5.71 -20.89
CA CYS A 36 -0.59 4.56 -21.76
C CYS A 36 0.66 4.79 -22.62
N ALA A 37 0.78 5.94 -23.30
CA ALA A 37 1.93 6.25 -24.14
C ALA A 37 3.24 6.27 -23.34
N TRP A 38 3.26 6.89 -22.15
CA TRP A 38 4.46 6.92 -21.31
C TRP A 38 4.86 5.54 -20.78
N THR A 39 3.86 4.71 -20.45
CA THR A 39 4.10 3.32 -20.02
C THR A 39 4.68 2.51 -21.18
N LEU A 40 4.06 2.59 -22.37
CA LEU A 40 4.51 1.90 -23.58
C LEU A 40 5.89 2.36 -24.06
N LEU A 41 6.20 3.64 -23.95
CA LEU A 41 7.53 4.17 -24.28
C LEU A 41 8.62 3.53 -23.40
N GLY A 42 8.39 3.44 -22.08
CA GLY A 42 9.35 2.76 -21.21
C GLY A 42 9.51 1.27 -21.52
N VAL A 43 8.43 0.60 -21.95
CA VAL A 43 8.49 -0.79 -22.44
C VAL A 43 9.42 -0.88 -23.65
N ALA A 44 9.18 -0.03 -24.64
CA ALA A 44 9.93 -0.02 -25.89
C ALA A 44 11.42 0.30 -25.66
N CYS A 45 11.73 1.17 -24.70
CA CYS A 45 13.10 1.53 -24.34
C CYS A 45 13.79 0.53 -23.39
N ALA A 46 13.08 -0.45 -22.82
CA ALA A 46 13.66 -1.36 -21.83
C ALA A 46 14.83 -2.22 -22.36
N PRO A 47 14.79 -2.79 -23.60
CA PRO A 47 15.91 -3.57 -24.13
C PRO A 47 17.23 -2.79 -24.24
N PRO A 48 17.31 -1.61 -24.90
CA PRO A 48 18.58 -0.88 -24.99
C PRO A 48 19.07 -0.36 -23.63
N VAL A 49 18.14 -0.04 -22.71
CA VAL A 49 18.48 0.40 -21.35
C VAL A 49 19.25 -0.67 -20.55
N ARG A 50 19.16 -1.95 -20.93
CA ARG A 50 19.93 -3.03 -20.29
C ARG A 50 21.43 -2.96 -20.57
N LEU A 51 21.80 -2.38 -21.72
CA LEU A 51 23.19 -2.21 -22.14
C LEU A 51 23.89 -1.07 -21.38
N LEU A 52 23.13 -0.24 -20.67
CA LEU A 52 23.67 0.88 -19.91
C LEU A 52 24.28 0.43 -18.58
N PRO A 53 25.30 1.15 -18.08
CA PRO A 53 25.84 0.96 -16.74
C PRO A 53 24.75 1.03 -15.67
N ALA A 54 24.93 0.29 -14.57
CA ALA A 54 24.01 0.24 -13.44
C ALA A 54 23.49 1.62 -12.94
N PRO A 55 24.32 2.67 -12.76
CA PRO A 55 23.83 3.96 -12.32
C PRO A 55 22.91 4.64 -13.34
N ALA A 56 23.29 4.65 -14.62
CA ALA A 56 22.49 5.24 -15.71
C ALA A 56 21.16 4.50 -15.89
N ARG A 57 21.20 3.16 -15.88
CA ARG A 57 20.02 2.30 -15.91
C ARG A 57 19.08 2.61 -14.73
N GLY A 58 19.62 2.68 -13.52
CA GLY A 58 18.84 2.99 -12.31
C GLY A 58 18.19 4.37 -12.38
N TRP A 59 18.90 5.37 -12.88
CA TRP A 59 18.36 6.72 -13.08
C TRP A 59 17.20 6.75 -14.08
N LEU A 60 17.34 6.09 -15.24
CA LEU A 60 16.30 6.01 -16.25
C LEU A 60 15.05 5.28 -15.75
N VAL A 61 15.24 4.12 -15.09
CA VAL A 61 14.13 3.35 -14.50
C VAL A 61 13.38 4.20 -13.48
N ARG A 62 14.10 4.91 -12.58
CA ARG A 62 13.48 5.84 -11.62
C ARG A 62 12.71 6.93 -12.34
N ARG A 63 13.29 7.58 -13.34
CA ARG A 63 12.67 8.70 -14.07
C ARG A 63 11.40 8.28 -14.79
N TRP A 64 11.43 7.12 -15.45
CA TRP A 64 10.27 6.52 -16.10
C TRP A 64 9.18 6.17 -15.08
N ALA A 65 9.53 5.41 -14.04
CA ALA A 65 8.60 4.98 -13.00
C ALA A 65 7.96 6.17 -12.27
N ARG A 66 8.72 7.26 -12.04
CA ARG A 66 8.22 8.52 -11.45
C ARG A 66 7.24 9.27 -12.38
N GLY A 67 7.36 9.06 -13.68
CA GLY A 67 6.51 9.66 -14.72
C GLY A 67 5.18 8.95 -14.92
N VAL A 68 5.14 7.61 -14.80
CA VAL A 68 3.92 6.80 -14.98
C VAL A 68 2.73 7.33 -14.17
N PRO A 69 2.77 7.40 -12.82
CA PRO A 69 1.62 7.87 -12.05
C PRO A 69 1.26 9.35 -12.36
N ARG A 70 2.25 10.19 -12.67
CA ARG A 70 2.02 11.59 -13.04
C ARG A 70 1.28 11.71 -14.38
N ALA A 71 1.62 10.88 -15.36
CA ALA A 71 0.96 10.84 -16.65
C ALA A 71 -0.53 10.48 -16.50
N PHE A 72 -0.84 9.53 -15.60
CA PHE A 72 -2.22 9.19 -15.21
C PHE A 72 -2.94 10.23 -14.34
N GLY A 73 -2.29 11.35 -13.97
CA GLY A 73 -2.93 12.43 -13.21
C GLY A 73 -2.79 12.34 -11.70
N VAL A 74 -1.86 11.51 -11.20
CA VAL A 74 -1.56 11.38 -9.77
C VAL A 74 -0.44 12.35 -9.37
N ARG A 75 -0.67 13.15 -8.33
CA ARG A 75 0.38 13.95 -7.69
C ARG A 75 1.09 13.10 -6.65
N VAL A 76 2.41 12.96 -6.79
CA VAL A 76 3.20 12.05 -5.95
C VAL A 76 4.11 12.84 -5.01
N THR A 77 3.94 12.62 -3.71
CA THR A 77 4.82 13.10 -2.64
C THR A 77 5.62 11.93 -2.08
N VAL A 78 6.91 12.14 -1.86
CA VAL A 78 7.80 11.13 -1.26
C VAL A 78 8.37 11.69 0.02
N ARG A 79 8.26 10.93 1.11
CA ARG A 79 8.83 11.24 2.41
C ARG A 79 9.79 10.12 2.80
N VAL A 80 11.05 10.45 3.05
CA VAL A 80 12.03 9.50 3.56
C VAL A 80 12.21 9.79 5.03
N HIS A 81 11.88 8.82 5.88
CA HIS A 81 12.06 8.97 7.32
C HIS A 81 13.53 8.78 7.68
N PRO A 82 14.05 9.57 8.63
CA PRO A 82 15.43 9.45 9.06
C PRO A 82 15.70 8.05 9.64
N TYR A 83 16.91 7.57 9.39
CA TYR A 83 17.41 6.34 9.96
C TYR A 83 18.08 6.65 11.30
N ASP A 84 17.75 5.86 12.32
CA ASP A 84 18.42 5.90 13.63
C ASP A 84 19.58 4.89 13.64
N PRO A 85 20.86 5.33 13.77
CA PRO A 85 22.02 4.45 13.90
C PRO A 85 21.91 3.42 15.04
N GLY A 86 21.14 3.73 16.10
CA GLY A 86 20.92 2.82 17.23
C GLY A 86 19.94 1.68 16.96
N SER A 87 19.23 1.71 15.83
CA SER A 87 18.18 0.72 15.49
C SER A 87 18.71 -0.61 14.93
N GLY A 88 20.04 -0.73 14.77
CA GLY A 88 20.72 -1.94 14.30
C GLY A 88 20.50 -2.29 12.82
N GLY A 89 19.69 -1.52 12.07
CA GLY A 89 19.60 -1.64 10.61
C GLY A 89 20.78 -0.94 9.95
N HIS A 90 20.97 -1.07 8.63
CA HIS A 90 21.92 -0.23 7.89
C HIS A 90 21.18 0.78 7.00
N PRO A 91 21.65 2.04 6.89
CA PRO A 91 21.12 2.95 5.90
C PRO A 91 21.39 2.35 4.51
N TYR A 92 20.42 2.45 3.60
CA TYR A 92 20.67 1.98 2.25
C TYR A 92 21.66 2.93 1.56
N ALA A 93 22.85 2.44 1.26
CA ALA A 93 23.78 3.09 0.33
C ALA A 93 23.89 2.22 -0.94
N PRO A 94 23.93 2.82 -2.14
CA PRO A 94 24.25 2.07 -3.34
C PRO A 94 25.56 1.29 -3.14
N GLY A 95 25.50 -0.05 -3.15
CA GLY A 95 26.64 -0.93 -2.87
C GLY A 95 26.70 -1.53 -1.46
N SER A 96 25.79 -1.17 -0.53
CA SER A 96 25.79 -1.67 0.86
C SER A 96 25.17 -3.07 1.07
N GLY A 97 25.11 -3.90 0.03
CA GLY A 97 24.46 -5.22 0.08
C GLY A 97 22.96 -5.21 -0.32
N GLY A 98 22.33 -6.40 -0.25
CA GLY A 98 20.93 -6.59 -0.63
C GLY A 98 19.95 -5.97 0.36
N GLU A 99 18.71 -5.74 -0.09
CA GLU A 99 17.65 -5.16 0.74
C GLU A 99 16.28 -5.71 0.31
N LEU A 100 15.48 -6.20 1.27
CA LEU A 100 14.10 -6.60 1.01
C LEU A 100 13.17 -5.40 1.27
N VAL A 101 12.62 -4.80 0.22
CA VAL A 101 11.60 -3.76 0.32
C VAL A 101 10.22 -4.39 0.42
N VAL A 102 9.43 -3.99 1.41
CA VAL A 102 8.04 -4.46 1.59
C VAL A 102 7.06 -3.30 1.68
N ALA A 103 5.92 -3.40 1.00
CA ALA A 103 4.89 -2.37 1.01
C ALA A 103 3.47 -2.96 1.14
N ASN A 104 2.53 -2.13 1.60
CA ASN A 104 1.10 -2.40 1.44
C ASN A 104 0.71 -2.32 -0.05
N HIS A 105 -0.36 -3.02 -0.45
CA HIS A 105 -0.76 -3.09 -1.85
C HIS A 105 -2.23 -2.68 -2.03
N ILE A 106 -2.47 -1.57 -2.71
CA ILE A 106 -3.79 -0.98 -2.95
C ILE A 106 -4.14 -0.98 -4.45
N SER A 107 -3.15 -0.72 -5.30
CA SER A 107 -3.34 -0.41 -6.71
C SER A 107 -2.19 -0.93 -7.57
N TRP A 108 -2.44 -1.10 -8.86
CA TRP A 108 -1.37 -1.30 -9.86
C TRP A 108 -0.40 -0.10 -9.90
N LEU A 109 -0.81 1.08 -9.45
CA LEU A 109 0.03 2.28 -9.29
C LEU A 109 1.13 2.12 -8.24
N ASP A 110 1.02 1.17 -7.31
CA ASP A 110 2.00 0.97 -6.25
C ASP A 110 3.37 0.54 -6.80
N ILE A 111 3.36 -0.27 -7.87
CA ILE A 111 4.57 -0.77 -8.53
C ILE A 111 5.44 0.39 -9.04
N PRO A 112 4.95 1.30 -9.91
CA PRO A 112 5.75 2.44 -10.36
C PRO A 112 6.04 3.44 -9.23
N LEU A 113 5.17 3.57 -8.23
CA LEU A 113 5.45 4.42 -7.07
C LEU A 113 6.70 3.94 -6.31
N VAL A 114 6.75 2.65 -5.94
CA VAL A 114 7.91 2.08 -5.24
C VAL A 114 9.14 2.09 -6.14
N ALA A 115 9.02 1.70 -7.41
CA ALA A 115 10.14 1.70 -8.35
C ALA A 115 10.74 3.10 -8.59
N SER A 116 9.96 4.16 -8.42
CA SER A 116 10.44 5.55 -8.53
C SER A 116 11.38 5.96 -7.38
N VAL A 117 11.27 5.32 -6.22
CA VAL A 117 12.03 5.66 -5.00
C VAL A 117 13.07 4.60 -4.65
N LEU A 118 12.74 3.33 -4.83
CA LEU A 118 13.56 2.16 -4.50
C LEU A 118 13.50 1.16 -5.66
N PRO A 119 14.12 1.46 -6.82
CA PRO A 119 14.15 0.54 -7.96
C PRO A 119 14.85 -0.76 -7.55
N GLY A 120 14.25 -1.88 -7.92
CA GLY A 120 14.70 -3.23 -7.59
C GLY A 120 13.92 -4.29 -8.35
N ARG A 121 14.27 -5.54 -8.10
CA ARG A 121 13.60 -6.71 -8.67
C ARG A 121 12.23 -6.88 -8.02
N MET A 122 11.15 -6.72 -8.78
CA MET A 122 9.80 -6.88 -8.23
C MET A 122 9.46 -8.37 -8.04
N LEU A 123 8.77 -8.70 -6.97
CA LEU A 123 8.22 -10.03 -6.74
C LEU A 123 6.79 -10.09 -7.27
N ALA A 124 6.57 -10.82 -8.36
CA ALA A 124 5.26 -10.93 -8.99
C ALA A 124 4.74 -12.37 -8.98
N LYS A 125 3.42 -12.52 -9.14
CA LYS A 125 2.82 -13.83 -9.38
C LYS A 125 3.15 -14.31 -10.80
N SER A 126 3.32 -15.62 -10.98
CA SER A 126 3.57 -16.24 -12.28
C SER A 126 2.54 -15.87 -13.36
N GLU A 127 1.28 -15.65 -12.98
CA GLU A 127 0.20 -15.31 -13.91
C GLU A 127 0.40 -13.92 -14.53
N VAL A 128 0.98 -12.97 -13.77
CA VAL A 128 1.36 -11.64 -14.28
C VAL A 128 2.39 -11.76 -15.39
N GLY A 129 3.27 -12.77 -15.31
CA GLY A 129 4.23 -13.10 -16.36
C GLY A 129 3.58 -13.51 -17.68
N ARG A 130 2.32 -13.97 -17.66
CA ARG A 130 1.56 -14.38 -18.85
C ARG A 130 0.74 -13.25 -19.45
N TRP A 131 0.68 -12.08 -18.82
CA TRP A 131 -0.09 -10.96 -19.34
C TRP A 131 0.63 -10.34 -20.55
N PRO A 132 -0.09 -10.07 -21.66
CA PRO A 132 0.51 -9.37 -22.79
C PRO A 132 1.01 -8.00 -22.32
N LEU A 133 2.19 -7.59 -22.80
CA LEU A 133 2.93 -6.38 -22.40
C LEU A 133 3.48 -6.39 -20.97
N LEU A 134 2.64 -6.59 -19.95
CA LEU A 134 3.05 -6.58 -18.53
C LEU A 134 3.97 -7.76 -18.16
N GLY A 135 3.73 -8.94 -18.73
CA GLY A 135 4.60 -10.11 -18.56
C GLY A 135 5.96 -9.93 -19.23
N ARG A 136 5.98 -9.36 -20.44
CA ARG A 136 7.23 -8.99 -21.13
C ARG A 136 7.98 -7.92 -20.34
N LEU A 137 7.29 -6.89 -19.83
CA LEU A 137 7.87 -5.86 -18.96
C LEU A 137 8.49 -6.42 -17.68
N ALA A 138 7.76 -7.31 -17.01
CA ALA A 138 8.23 -7.93 -15.79
C ALA A 138 9.44 -8.84 -16.05
N GLY A 139 9.41 -9.64 -17.12
CA GLY A 139 10.60 -10.39 -17.58
C GLY A 139 11.76 -9.47 -17.99
N LEU A 140 11.46 -8.27 -18.49
CA LEU A 140 12.46 -7.27 -18.85
C LEU A 140 13.09 -6.57 -17.63
N GLY A 141 12.31 -6.37 -16.57
CA GLY A 141 12.66 -5.64 -15.34
C GLY A 141 13.36 -6.45 -14.25
N SER A 142 13.86 -7.65 -14.55
CA SER A 142 14.41 -8.57 -13.54
C SER A 142 13.40 -8.98 -12.44
N THR A 143 12.10 -9.01 -12.77
CA THR A 143 11.05 -9.47 -11.85
C THR A 143 11.27 -10.94 -11.51
N LEU A 144 11.16 -11.26 -10.22
CA LEU A 144 11.16 -12.62 -9.71
C LEU A 144 9.71 -13.10 -9.70
N PHE A 145 9.38 -14.05 -10.56
CA PHE A 145 8.06 -14.67 -10.59
C PHE A 145 7.99 -15.83 -9.60
N ILE A 146 6.93 -15.85 -8.80
CA ILE A 146 6.66 -16.93 -7.86
C ILE A 146 5.28 -17.51 -8.16
N ASP A 147 5.24 -18.83 -8.31
CA ASP A 147 4.00 -19.61 -8.27
C ASP A 147 3.59 -19.77 -6.80
N ARG A 148 2.56 -19.00 -6.41
CA ARG A 148 2.02 -19.04 -5.04
C ARG A 148 0.91 -20.09 -4.89
N ASP A 149 0.43 -20.64 -6.00
CA ASP A 149 -0.64 -21.64 -6.03
C ASP A 149 -0.08 -23.03 -5.71
N ARG A 150 1.24 -23.22 -5.88
CA ARG A 150 1.96 -24.42 -5.50
C ARG A 150 2.72 -24.22 -4.19
N LEU A 151 2.11 -24.61 -3.07
CA LEU A 151 2.77 -24.67 -1.75
C LEU A 151 4.13 -25.40 -1.79
N ARG A 152 4.27 -26.43 -2.64
CA ARG A 152 5.53 -27.17 -2.84
C ARG A 152 6.64 -26.36 -3.51
N ALA A 153 6.30 -25.32 -4.29
CA ALA A 153 7.27 -24.45 -4.96
C ALA A 153 7.75 -23.29 -4.06
N LEU A 154 7.10 -23.09 -2.90
CA LEU A 154 7.38 -21.98 -2.00
C LEU A 154 8.82 -21.98 -1.46
N PRO A 155 9.43 -23.12 -1.05
CA PRO A 155 10.83 -23.13 -0.61
C PRO A 155 11.79 -22.65 -1.71
N GLY A 156 11.71 -23.19 -2.92
CA GLY A 156 12.58 -22.75 -4.02
C GLY A 156 12.39 -21.29 -4.41
N ALA A 157 11.18 -20.75 -4.23
CA ALA A 157 10.91 -19.33 -4.41
C ALA A 157 11.60 -18.46 -3.33
N VAL A 158 11.60 -18.91 -2.07
CA VAL A 158 12.35 -18.26 -0.98
C VAL A 158 13.84 -18.30 -1.27
N ASP A 159 14.39 -19.44 -1.70
CA ASP A 159 15.80 -19.59 -2.04
C ASP A 159 16.23 -18.66 -3.18
N THR A 160 15.38 -18.53 -4.21
CA THR A 160 15.62 -17.61 -5.34
C THR A 160 15.70 -16.16 -4.87
N VAL A 161 14.79 -15.75 -3.98
CA VAL A 161 14.80 -14.40 -3.40
C VAL A 161 16.03 -14.21 -2.51
N ALA A 162 16.36 -15.18 -1.66
CA ALA A 162 17.52 -15.11 -0.77
C ALA A 162 18.83 -15.01 -1.56
N ALA A 163 18.97 -15.78 -2.65
CA ALA A 163 20.12 -15.70 -3.54
C ALA A 163 20.27 -14.31 -4.20
N ALA A 164 19.15 -13.74 -4.67
CA ALA A 164 19.17 -12.38 -5.24
C ALA A 164 19.58 -11.33 -4.20
N LEU A 165 19.07 -11.44 -2.97
CA LEU A 165 19.42 -10.56 -1.84
C LEU A 165 20.92 -10.70 -1.48
N ARG A 166 21.44 -11.92 -1.33
CA ARG A 166 22.88 -12.17 -1.07
C ARG A 166 23.77 -11.61 -2.18
N ALA A 167 23.32 -11.66 -3.43
CA ALA A 167 24.01 -11.06 -4.58
C ALA A 167 23.93 -9.52 -4.62
N GLY A 168 23.43 -8.87 -3.57
CA GLY A 168 23.35 -7.41 -3.48
C GLY A 168 22.15 -6.80 -4.20
N SER A 169 21.18 -7.60 -4.69
CA SER A 169 19.99 -7.04 -5.33
C SER A 169 19.01 -6.50 -4.29
N ARG A 170 18.35 -5.40 -4.62
CA ARG A 170 17.11 -5.02 -3.96
C ARG A 170 15.96 -5.88 -4.51
N VAL A 171 15.21 -6.52 -3.63
CA VAL A 171 13.97 -7.23 -3.98
C VAL A 171 12.78 -6.47 -3.38
N VAL A 172 11.75 -6.23 -4.17
CA VAL A 172 10.53 -5.51 -3.75
C VAL A 172 9.37 -6.49 -3.71
N ALA A 173 8.65 -6.55 -2.59
CA ALA A 173 7.51 -7.44 -2.40
C ALA A 173 6.30 -6.72 -1.80
N PHE A 174 5.12 -7.23 -2.14
CA PHE A 174 3.84 -6.86 -1.52
C PHE A 174 3.34 -8.07 -0.71
N PRO A 175 3.69 -8.17 0.59
CA PRO A 175 3.51 -9.41 1.35
C PRO A 175 2.06 -9.73 1.70
N GLU A 176 1.12 -8.81 1.48
CA GLU A 176 -0.33 -9.05 1.62
C GLU A 176 -0.83 -10.16 0.69
N GLY A 177 -0.13 -10.40 -0.42
CA GLY A 177 -0.45 -11.49 -1.34
C GLY A 177 -1.53 -11.16 -2.38
N SER A 178 -2.25 -10.06 -2.16
CA SER A 178 -3.30 -9.47 -2.99
C SER A 178 -3.27 -7.96 -2.78
N THR A 179 -3.97 -7.22 -3.64
CA THR A 179 -4.36 -5.84 -3.40
C THR A 179 -5.54 -5.74 -2.43
N TRP A 180 -5.59 -4.62 -1.71
CA TRP A 180 -6.63 -4.22 -0.75
C TRP A 180 -7.21 -2.87 -1.16
N CYS A 181 -8.35 -2.48 -0.59
CA CYS A 181 -9.01 -1.24 -1.02
C CYS A 181 -8.39 0.05 -0.48
N GLY A 182 -7.33 -0.05 0.34
CA GLY A 182 -6.72 1.09 1.02
C GLY A 182 -7.58 1.69 2.14
N ARG A 183 -8.69 1.05 2.51
CA ARG A 183 -9.48 1.38 3.71
C ARG A 183 -9.05 0.48 4.85
N GLY A 184 -8.90 1.05 6.05
CA GLY A 184 -8.42 0.33 7.23
C GLY A 184 -6.94 -0.06 7.16
N SER A 185 -6.55 -1.11 7.88
CA SER A 185 -5.15 -1.50 8.07
C SER A 185 -4.59 -2.47 7.02
N GLY A 186 -5.35 -2.78 5.96
CA GLY A 186 -4.93 -3.73 4.93
C GLY A 186 -4.77 -5.18 5.44
N GLY A 187 -4.09 -6.01 4.63
CA GLY A 187 -3.93 -7.43 4.89
C GLY A 187 -2.83 -7.79 5.89
N VAL A 188 -2.78 -9.07 6.27
CA VAL A 188 -1.64 -9.62 7.02
C VAL A 188 -0.46 -9.81 6.07
N PHE A 189 0.73 -9.42 6.51
CA PHE A 189 1.95 -9.67 5.76
C PHE A 189 2.35 -11.13 5.89
N ARG A 190 2.44 -11.83 4.76
CA ARG A 190 2.76 -13.26 4.73
C ARG A 190 4.24 -13.50 5.04
N PRO A 191 4.57 -14.38 6.00
CA PRO A 191 5.95 -14.55 6.48
C PRO A 191 6.96 -15.11 5.47
N ALA A 192 6.51 -15.79 4.40
CA ALA A 192 7.40 -16.55 3.53
C ALA A 192 8.55 -15.72 2.93
N VAL A 193 8.25 -14.52 2.40
CA VAL A 193 9.28 -13.64 1.82
C VAL A 193 10.27 -13.09 2.86
N PHE A 194 9.84 -13.00 4.13
CA PHE A 194 10.70 -12.56 5.22
C PHE A 194 11.73 -13.62 5.62
N GLN A 195 11.44 -14.90 5.36
CA GLN A 195 12.43 -15.96 5.51
C GLN A 195 13.63 -15.70 4.59
N ALA A 196 13.40 -15.27 3.35
CA ALA A 196 14.49 -14.95 2.42
C ALA A 196 15.38 -13.79 2.90
N ALA A 197 14.81 -12.81 3.63
CA ALA A 197 15.60 -11.75 4.25
C ALA A 197 16.45 -12.25 5.42
N ILE A 198 15.92 -13.18 6.21
CA ILE A 198 16.64 -13.87 7.28
C ILE A 198 17.77 -14.71 6.71
N ASP A 199 17.50 -15.55 5.70
CA ASP A 199 18.49 -16.45 5.08
C ASP A 199 19.57 -15.71 4.31
N ALA A 200 19.31 -14.46 3.91
CA ALA A 200 20.28 -13.58 3.27
C ALA A 200 20.94 -12.60 4.24
N GLU A 201 20.53 -12.60 5.52
CA GLU A 201 21.00 -11.69 6.56
C GLU A 201 20.89 -10.20 6.17
N VAL A 202 19.83 -9.84 5.43
CA VAL A 202 19.59 -8.47 4.95
C VAL A 202 18.48 -7.78 5.71
N SER A 203 18.56 -6.45 5.80
CA SER A 203 17.48 -5.65 6.38
C SER A 203 16.23 -5.65 5.50
N VAL A 204 15.07 -5.53 6.16
CA VAL A 204 13.78 -5.27 5.55
C VAL A 204 13.49 -3.78 5.56
N ARG A 205 13.17 -3.20 4.41
CA ARG A 205 12.79 -1.80 4.25
C ARG A 205 11.28 -1.67 4.09
N PRO A 206 10.55 -1.21 5.12
CA PRO A 206 9.11 -0.99 4.99
C PRO A 206 8.84 0.30 4.20
N VAL A 207 7.83 0.25 3.33
CA VAL A 207 7.32 1.39 2.56
C VAL A 207 5.82 1.48 2.77
N ARG A 208 5.34 2.65 3.20
CA ARG A 208 3.91 2.93 3.30
C ARG A 208 3.46 3.73 2.08
N ILE A 209 2.40 3.27 1.44
CA ILE A 209 1.74 3.96 0.33
C ILE A 209 0.34 4.36 0.80
N THR A 210 0.03 5.65 0.71
CA THR A 210 -1.32 6.18 0.95
C THR A 210 -1.80 6.97 -0.25
N TYR A 211 -3.12 6.99 -0.43
CA TYR A 211 -3.76 7.76 -1.50
C TYR A 211 -4.81 8.68 -0.90
N GLY A 212 -4.88 9.92 -1.38
CA GLY A 212 -5.89 10.88 -0.91
C GLY A 212 -7.34 10.45 -1.23
N THR A 213 -7.53 9.53 -2.18
CA THR A 213 -8.84 8.99 -2.54
C THR A 213 -8.73 7.50 -2.85
N ALA A 214 -8.68 6.68 -1.80
CA ALA A 214 -8.45 5.23 -1.91
C ALA A 214 -9.41 4.52 -2.90
N GLY A 215 -10.69 4.87 -2.88
CA GLY A 215 -11.68 4.25 -3.77
C GLY A 215 -11.46 4.51 -5.28
N ALA A 216 -10.78 5.60 -5.64
CA ALA A 216 -10.46 5.89 -7.04
C ALA A 216 -9.38 4.96 -7.61
N VAL A 217 -8.44 4.55 -6.74
CA VAL A 217 -7.25 3.75 -7.12
C VAL A 217 -7.35 2.29 -6.73
N ALA A 218 -8.27 1.93 -5.84
CA ALA A 218 -8.47 0.58 -5.35
C ALA A 218 -8.64 -0.38 -6.53
N PHE A 219 -7.77 -1.38 -6.64
CA PHE A 219 -7.82 -2.39 -7.69
C PHE A 219 -7.97 -3.75 -7.00
N VAL A 220 -9.19 -4.21 -6.77
CA VAL A 220 -9.49 -5.32 -5.85
C VAL A 220 -10.43 -6.36 -6.46
N GLY A 221 -10.34 -7.61 -6.00
CA GLY A 221 -11.24 -8.67 -6.46
C GLY A 221 -11.15 -8.90 -7.97
N ASP A 222 -12.30 -8.87 -8.63
CA ASP A 222 -12.50 -9.06 -10.06
C ASP A 222 -12.53 -7.73 -10.86
N ASP A 223 -12.04 -6.63 -10.28
CA ASP A 223 -11.99 -5.31 -10.93
C ASP A 223 -11.25 -5.37 -12.28
N PRO A 224 -11.90 -5.09 -13.41
CA PRO A 224 -11.22 -5.05 -14.70
C PRO A 224 -10.20 -3.91 -14.74
N LEU A 225 -9.00 -4.18 -15.26
CA LEU A 225 -7.95 -3.16 -15.36
C LEU A 225 -8.42 -1.91 -16.10
N ALA A 226 -9.21 -2.06 -17.17
CA ALA A 226 -9.78 -0.93 -17.92
C ALA A 226 -10.72 -0.06 -17.06
N ALA A 227 -11.54 -0.68 -16.20
CA ALA A 227 -12.41 0.04 -15.29
C ALA A 227 -11.59 0.81 -14.24
N SER A 228 -10.54 0.19 -13.70
CA SER A 228 -9.61 0.84 -12.78
C SER A 228 -8.87 2.02 -13.42
N LEU A 229 -8.31 1.83 -14.63
CA LEU A 229 -7.67 2.89 -15.40
C LEU A 229 -8.62 4.08 -15.60
N TRP A 230 -9.86 3.81 -16.00
CA TRP A 230 -10.86 4.84 -16.21
C TRP A 230 -11.19 5.61 -14.92
N ARG A 231 -11.39 4.92 -13.80
CA ARG A 231 -11.61 5.59 -12.50
C ARG A 231 -10.45 6.48 -12.12
N VAL A 232 -9.21 6.01 -12.27
CA VAL A 232 -8.01 6.80 -11.94
C VAL A 232 -7.94 8.09 -12.76
N VAL A 233 -8.14 8.02 -14.08
CA VAL A 233 -8.05 9.22 -14.93
C VAL A 233 -9.23 10.17 -14.74
N ARG A 234 -10.41 9.65 -14.36
CA ARG A 234 -11.58 10.45 -14.02
C ARG A 234 -11.48 11.11 -12.64
N ALA A 235 -10.75 10.56 -11.69
CA ALA A 235 -10.61 11.16 -10.36
C ALA A 235 -9.73 12.41 -10.35
N ALA A 236 -10.33 13.59 -10.17
CA ALA A 236 -9.60 14.85 -10.06
C ALA A 236 -8.90 14.98 -8.70
N GLY A 237 -7.78 15.71 -8.66
CA GLY A 237 -7.05 16.00 -7.43
C GLY A 237 -6.29 14.82 -6.79
N LEU A 238 -6.32 13.63 -7.40
CA LEU A 238 -5.72 12.41 -6.86
C LEU A 238 -4.25 12.58 -6.45
N THR A 239 -3.95 12.23 -5.20
CA THR A 239 -2.62 12.26 -4.61
C THR A 239 -2.18 10.86 -4.16
N ALA A 240 -0.88 10.63 -4.18
CA ALA A 240 -0.24 9.46 -3.57
C ALA A 240 0.94 9.94 -2.71
N GLU A 241 1.03 9.45 -1.47
CA GLU A 241 2.19 9.66 -0.61
C GLU A 241 2.93 8.34 -0.42
N VAL A 242 4.25 8.39 -0.59
CA VAL A 242 5.15 7.25 -0.38
C VAL A 242 6.07 7.59 0.78
N HIS A 243 5.95 6.84 1.89
CA HIS A 243 6.86 6.96 3.02
C HIS A 243 7.85 5.80 3.01
N VAL A 244 9.13 6.11 2.84
CA VAL A 244 10.22 5.15 3.04
C VAL A 244 10.59 5.16 4.51
N LEU A 245 10.41 4.03 5.19
CA LEU A 245 10.56 3.92 6.64
C LEU A 245 11.97 3.41 7.02
N ALA A 246 12.28 3.48 8.32
CA ALA A 246 13.52 2.94 8.85
C ALA A 246 13.64 1.43 8.57
N PRO A 247 14.87 0.93 8.29
CA PRO A 247 15.08 -0.49 8.02
C PRO A 247 14.90 -1.29 9.30
N ILE A 248 14.36 -2.50 9.16
CA ILE A 248 14.23 -3.47 10.24
C ILE A 248 15.27 -4.56 10.00
N PRO A 249 16.22 -4.78 10.92
CA PRO A 249 17.16 -5.89 10.82
C PRO A 249 16.43 -7.23 10.73
N ALA A 250 16.93 -8.16 9.92
CA ALA A 250 16.44 -9.53 9.95
C ALA A 250 16.96 -10.32 11.17
N GLY A 251 18.01 -9.83 11.84
CA GLY A 251 18.59 -10.44 13.04
C GLY A 251 17.65 -10.46 14.25
N ALA A 252 17.93 -11.38 15.18
CA ALA A 252 17.10 -11.63 16.36
C ALA A 252 16.84 -10.35 17.16
N ARG A 253 15.56 -9.96 17.27
CA ARG A 253 15.12 -9.12 18.39
C ARG A 253 15.13 -10.00 19.64
N ALA A 254 15.56 -9.43 20.77
CA ALA A 254 15.78 -10.13 22.02
C ALA A 254 14.71 -11.23 22.29
N PHE A 255 15.19 -12.44 22.60
CA PHE A 255 14.42 -13.64 23.01
C PHE A 255 13.67 -14.45 21.93
N VAL A 256 13.82 -14.17 20.62
CA VAL A 256 13.27 -15.05 19.55
C VAL A 256 14.39 -15.50 18.60
N PRO A 257 14.57 -16.81 18.34
CA PRO A 257 15.52 -17.28 17.33
C PRO A 257 15.23 -16.61 15.97
N ALA A 258 16.25 -16.04 15.34
CA ALA A 258 16.12 -15.43 14.02
C ALA A 258 15.71 -16.47 12.96
N SER A 259 16.22 -17.69 13.08
CA SER A 259 15.94 -18.82 12.19
C SER A 259 14.61 -19.50 12.50
N GLY A 260 13.84 -19.83 11.47
CA GLY A 260 12.62 -20.62 11.55
C GLY A 260 11.33 -19.81 11.65
N GLU A 261 10.23 -20.52 11.86
CA GLU A 261 8.87 -19.97 11.79
C GLU A 261 8.58 -18.79 12.75
N PRO A 262 9.06 -18.78 14.00
CA PRO A 262 8.86 -17.66 14.92
C PRO A 262 9.53 -16.35 14.45
N GLY A 263 10.74 -16.44 13.88
CA GLY A 263 11.52 -15.30 13.40
C GLY A 263 10.84 -14.59 12.23
N ARG A 264 10.50 -15.33 11.16
CA ARG A 264 9.84 -14.77 9.97
C ARG A 264 8.47 -14.15 10.27
N ARG A 265 7.69 -14.72 11.19
CA ARG A 265 6.37 -14.18 11.60
C ARG A 265 6.54 -12.89 12.38
N THR A 266 7.52 -12.81 13.27
CA THR A 266 7.82 -11.61 14.05
C THR A 266 8.30 -10.47 13.16
N LEU A 267 9.21 -10.76 12.22
CA LEU A 267 9.68 -9.78 11.24
C LEU A 267 8.54 -9.26 10.34
N ALA A 268 7.66 -10.15 9.88
CA ALA A 268 6.47 -9.78 9.10
C ALA A 268 5.52 -8.87 9.89
N ARG A 269 5.25 -9.18 11.17
CA ARG A 269 4.41 -8.33 12.04
C ARG A 269 5.03 -6.97 12.28
N ALA A 270 6.34 -6.90 12.54
CA ALA A 270 7.06 -5.65 12.74
C ALA A 270 7.02 -4.77 11.48
N ALA A 271 7.28 -5.35 10.31
CA ALA A 271 7.20 -4.64 9.04
C ALA A 271 5.78 -4.15 8.75
N ARG A 272 4.76 -4.97 9.00
CA ARG A 272 3.35 -4.56 8.87
C ARG A 272 3.02 -3.41 9.81
N ALA A 273 3.41 -3.50 11.08
CA ALA A 273 3.16 -2.45 12.07
C ALA A 273 3.78 -1.11 11.64
N ALA A 274 5.00 -1.14 11.10
CA ALA A 274 5.63 0.04 10.52
C ALA A 274 4.84 0.60 9.32
N VAL A 275 4.43 -0.27 8.39
CA VAL A 275 3.67 0.13 7.19
C VAL A 275 2.28 0.68 7.52
N VAL A 276 1.54 0.07 8.44
CA VAL A 276 0.21 0.57 8.85
C VAL A 276 0.36 1.87 9.65
N GLY A 277 1.38 1.93 10.50
CA GLY A 277 1.58 3.02 11.45
C GLY A 277 0.68 2.93 12.67
N THR A 278 1.19 3.39 13.80
CA THR A 278 0.36 3.93 14.88
C THR A 278 0.06 5.37 14.51
N ASP A 279 -1.15 5.66 14.03
CA ASP A 279 -1.59 7.02 13.74
C ASP A 279 -1.52 7.89 15.02
N LEU A 280 -0.45 8.66 15.19
CA LEU A 280 -0.42 9.82 16.10
C LEU A 280 -0.84 11.10 15.37
N THR A 281 -0.85 11.11 14.03
CA THR A 281 -1.23 12.29 13.23
C THR A 281 -2.67 12.28 12.75
N ALA A 282 -3.29 11.11 12.56
CA ALA A 282 -4.71 11.03 12.17
C ALA A 282 -5.65 11.21 13.39
N THR A 283 -5.26 10.71 14.57
CA THR A 283 -5.94 10.98 15.84
C THR A 283 -5.82 12.45 16.24
N ALA A 284 -4.68 13.11 16.01
CA ALA A 284 -4.53 14.54 16.27
C ALA A 284 -5.37 15.42 15.32
N ARG A 285 -5.50 15.07 14.03
CA ARG A 285 -6.41 15.77 13.10
C ARG A 285 -7.88 15.48 13.40
N ALA A 286 -8.24 14.25 13.75
CA ALA A 286 -9.60 13.91 14.15
C ALA A 286 -10.00 14.56 15.50
N ALA A 287 -9.05 14.73 16.42
CA ALA A 287 -9.24 15.45 17.67
C ALA A 287 -9.26 16.97 17.48
N ALA A 288 -8.47 17.51 16.55
CA ALA A 288 -8.49 18.94 16.17
C ALA A 288 -9.77 19.30 15.41
N ASP A 289 -10.26 18.44 14.51
CA ASP A 289 -11.56 18.61 13.85
C ASP A 289 -12.73 18.42 14.83
N GLN A 290 -12.60 17.58 15.86
CA GLN A 290 -13.62 17.46 16.91
C GLN A 290 -13.62 18.64 17.90
N THR A 291 -12.47 19.26 18.17
CA THR A 291 -12.40 20.47 19.00
C THR A 291 -12.81 21.72 18.25
N ALA A 292 -12.58 21.80 16.94
CA ALA A 292 -13.04 22.92 16.10
C ALA A 292 -14.56 22.95 15.86
N VAL A 293 -15.26 21.82 16.01
CA VAL A 293 -16.73 21.74 15.90
C VAL A 293 -17.42 21.86 17.28
N ALA A 294 -16.64 21.84 18.38
CA ALA A 294 -17.16 21.96 19.74
C ALA A 294 -17.19 23.41 20.28
N SER A 295 -16.74 24.41 19.52
CA SER A 295 -16.90 25.82 19.87
C SER A 295 -17.85 26.52 18.91
N ASP A 296 -18.85 27.20 19.48
CA ASP A 296 -19.86 28.05 18.85
C ASP A 296 -20.97 27.36 18.05
N SER A 297 -22.07 27.05 18.75
CA SER A 297 -23.44 27.54 18.43
C SER A 297 -24.59 26.71 19.02
N ALA A 298 -24.32 25.55 19.65
CA ALA A 298 -25.40 24.63 20.04
C ALA A 298 -26.00 24.83 21.45
N ASN A 299 -25.63 25.88 22.20
CA ASN A 299 -26.14 26.08 23.57
C ASN A 299 -26.81 27.45 23.78
N ARG A 300 -27.81 27.77 22.94
CA ARG A 300 -28.83 28.77 23.26
C ARG A 300 -30.21 28.10 23.31
N PRO A 301 -30.93 28.16 24.45
CA PRO A 301 -32.27 27.62 24.53
C PRO A 301 -33.23 28.46 23.69
N ALA A 302 -34.00 27.79 22.83
CA ALA A 302 -35.04 28.41 22.02
C ALA A 302 -36.23 28.85 22.91
N ALA A 303 -36.68 30.08 22.73
CA ALA A 303 -37.84 30.64 23.42
C ALA A 303 -39.16 30.19 22.77
N SER A 304 -40.00 29.56 23.60
CA SER A 304 -41.47 29.58 23.66
C SER A 304 -42.30 29.78 22.37
N VAL A 305 -43.12 28.78 22.04
CA VAL A 305 -44.51 29.01 21.57
C VAL A 305 -45.40 27.90 22.17
N HIS A 306 -46.60 28.30 22.61
CA HIS A 306 -47.68 27.51 23.22
C HIS A 306 -47.70 27.44 24.76
N HIS A 307 -48.00 28.59 25.36
CA HIS A 307 -49.03 28.66 26.39
C HIS A 307 -50.37 28.23 25.78
N TRP A 308 -51.13 27.36 26.45
CA TRP A 308 -52.56 27.58 26.74
C TRP A 308 -52.99 26.65 27.88
N ALA A 309 -53.85 27.20 28.72
CA ALA A 309 -54.04 26.88 30.12
C ALA A 309 -55.19 25.90 30.42
N ARG A 310 -55.31 25.61 31.73
CA ARG A 310 -56.41 24.99 32.51
C ARG A 310 -56.19 23.49 32.74
N SER A 311 -56.31 22.92 33.93
CA SER A 311 -56.78 23.42 35.22
C SER A 311 -56.51 22.39 36.32
N SER A 312 -56.06 22.89 37.47
CA SER A 312 -56.17 22.45 38.86
C SER A 312 -55.86 21.01 39.36
N PRO A 313 -55.27 20.90 40.58
CA PRO A 313 -54.82 19.66 41.21
C PRO A 313 -55.81 19.13 42.27
N ALA A 314 -55.66 17.84 42.62
CA ALA A 314 -56.01 17.16 43.88
C ALA A 314 -56.33 15.68 43.55
N ALA A 315 -56.11 14.66 44.37
CA ALA A 315 -55.39 14.42 45.61
C ALA A 315 -55.50 12.90 45.85
N ALA A 316 -54.63 12.39 46.71
CA ALA A 316 -54.88 11.29 47.64
C ALA A 316 -54.96 9.82 47.16
N SER A 317 -54.16 9.02 47.89
CA SER A 317 -54.44 7.66 48.36
C SER A 317 -54.27 6.54 47.33
N SER A 318 -53.90 5.31 47.66
CA SER A 318 -53.50 4.63 48.89
C SER A 318 -53.46 3.15 48.51
N SER A 319 -52.39 2.44 48.88
CA SER A 319 -52.35 0.97 49.06
C SER A 319 -52.58 0.13 47.77
N ARG A 320 -52.16 -1.12 47.62
CA ARG A 320 -51.69 -2.15 48.56
C ARG A 320 -51.02 -3.25 47.74
N THR A 321 -50.10 -3.98 48.36
CA THR A 321 -49.40 -5.17 47.87
C THR A 321 -50.28 -6.42 47.74
N SER A 322 -49.70 -7.40 47.02
CA SER A 322 -49.83 -8.88 47.06
C SER A 322 -51.11 -9.55 46.59
N SER A 323 -51.01 -10.37 45.53
CA SER A 323 -50.64 -11.79 45.64
C SER A 323 -50.03 -12.27 44.32
#